data_AF-A0A0D2XXC4-F1
#
_entry.id   AF-A0A0D2XXC4-F1
#
_cell.length_a   1.000
_cell.length_b   1.000
_cell.length_c   1.000
_cell.angle_alpha   90.00
_cell.angle_beta   90.00
_cell.angle_gamma   90.00
#
_symmetry.space_group_name_H-M   'P 1'
#
loop_
_entity.id
_entity.type
_entity.pdbx_description
1 polymer ?
#
loop_
_entity_poly.entity_id
_entity_poly.type
_entity_poly.pdbx_seq_one_letter_code
_entity_poly.pdbx_strand_id
1 'polypeptide(L)'
;MAPSPTALQALEASPRVHGLLARLHAESEAQEKTLSQSWFYFKYLFGFYFTGKTWSTSADAHMSDKFVALEQDKCLFMYLIARSINAKNIVEAGTSFGVSTMYLALAVGQNVNAMRARDDKVAGRVIATEWESSKAERARKHWSEAGEEVEPWIELREGDLRETLSEEAWIPMALPALEIIKPRLKRGAIILADNTKMAKALYKEFLDYIHDPKNGFKTTTTAYSGGLEMIVYLP
;
A
#
# COMPACT_ATOMS: atom_id res chain seq x y z
N MET A 1 -0.29 -7.55 15.91
CA MET A 1 -1.03 -7.35 17.18
C MET A 1 -2.31 -6.63 16.79
N ALA A 2 -3.46 -7.01 17.36
CA ALA A 2 -4.68 -6.23 17.12
C ALA A 2 -4.45 -4.77 17.59
N PRO A 3 -4.90 -3.76 16.83
CA PRO A 3 -4.69 -2.37 17.21
C PRO A 3 -5.37 -2.06 18.55
N SER A 4 -4.78 -1.15 19.32
CA SER A 4 -5.39 -0.70 20.58
C SER A 4 -6.74 -0.02 20.33
N PRO A 5 -7.68 -0.02 21.30
CA PRO A 5 -8.93 0.73 21.18
C PRO A 5 -8.71 2.22 20.84
N THR A 6 -7.63 2.82 21.34
CA THR A 6 -7.24 4.19 21.02
C THR A 6 -6.81 4.33 19.56
N ALA A 7 -6.11 3.35 19.00
CA ALA A 7 -5.73 3.38 17.59
C ALA A 7 -6.95 3.33 16.66
N LEU A 8 -8.05 2.67 17.05
CA LEU A 8 -9.29 2.67 16.27
C LEU A 8 -9.98 4.04 16.23
N GLN A 9 -9.71 4.93 17.19
CA GLN A 9 -10.20 6.32 17.16
C GLN A 9 -9.47 7.18 16.13
N ALA A 10 -8.36 6.71 15.56
CA ALA A 10 -7.59 7.46 14.58
C ALA A 10 -8.31 7.58 13.23
N LEU A 11 -9.23 6.67 12.90
CA LEU A 11 -9.96 6.66 11.63
C LEU A 11 -11.34 7.28 11.82
N GLU A 12 -11.63 8.36 11.08
CA GLU A 12 -12.97 8.92 10.98
C GLU A 12 -13.67 8.29 9.76
N ALA A 13 -14.70 7.46 9.98
CA ALA A 13 -15.50 6.85 8.93
C ALA A 13 -16.89 6.45 9.43
N SER A 14 -17.83 6.16 8.53
CA SER A 14 -19.14 5.63 8.95
C SER A 14 -19.06 4.25 9.60
N PRO A 15 -20.07 3.86 10.41
CA PRO A 15 -20.15 2.52 10.98
C PRO A 15 -20.10 1.40 9.94
N ARG A 16 -20.62 1.65 8.72
CA ARG A 16 -20.54 0.71 7.58
C ARG A 16 -19.08 0.43 7.23
N VAL A 17 -18.29 1.48 7.02
CA VAL A 17 -16.89 1.37 6.63
C VAL A 17 -16.06 0.76 7.76
N HIS A 18 -16.31 1.14 9.03
CA HIS A 18 -15.65 0.49 10.17
C HIS A 18 -15.94 -1.02 10.24
N GLY A 19 -17.21 -1.42 10.08
CA GLY A 19 -17.60 -2.83 10.08
C GLY A 19 -16.95 -3.63 8.95
N LEU A 20 -16.91 -3.05 7.74
CA LEU A 20 -16.25 -3.63 6.58
C LEU A 20 -14.75 -3.83 6.82
N LEU A 21 -14.05 -2.78 7.25
CA LEU A 21 -12.60 -2.85 7.51
C LEU A 21 -12.27 -3.86 8.62
N ALA A 22 -13.08 -3.92 9.68
CA ALA A 22 -12.90 -4.90 10.74
C ALA A 22 -13.06 -6.34 10.22
N ARG A 23 -14.08 -6.60 9.40
CA ARG A 23 -14.29 -7.91 8.77
C ARG A 23 -13.12 -8.28 7.85
N LEU A 24 -12.70 -7.37 6.98
CA LEU A 24 -11.63 -7.62 6.02
C LEU A 24 -10.26 -7.83 6.67
N HIS A 25 -9.93 -7.07 7.72
CA HIS A 25 -8.72 -7.32 8.51
C HIS A 25 -8.78 -8.67 9.22
N ALA A 26 -9.92 -9.04 9.79
CA ALA A 26 -10.09 -10.36 10.41
C ALA A 26 -9.94 -11.52 9.40
N GLU A 27 -10.48 -11.36 8.19
CA GLU A 27 -10.32 -12.33 7.09
C GLU A 27 -8.83 -12.46 6.67
N SER A 28 -8.13 -11.34 6.50
CA SER A 28 -6.69 -11.32 6.17
C SER A 28 -5.87 -12.00 7.26
N GLU A 29 -6.07 -11.63 8.53
CA GLU A 29 -5.35 -12.23 9.66
C GLU A 29 -5.60 -13.73 9.78
N ALA A 30 -6.84 -14.18 9.56
CA ALA A 30 -7.19 -15.60 9.61
C ALA A 30 -6.42 -16.39 8.54
N GLN A 31 -6.25 -15.80 7.34
CA GLN A 31 -5.51 -16.43 6.26
C GLN A 31 -3.99 -16.42 6.48
N GLU A 32 -3.43 -15.32 7.01
CA GLU A 32 -2.00 -15.22 7.34
C GLU A 32 -1.57 -16.20 8.43
N LYS A 33 -2.43 -16.45 9.41
CA LYS A 33 -2.18 -17.41 10.51
C LYS A 33 -2.23 -18.87 10.07
N THR A 34 -2.60 -19.17 8.82
CA THR A 34 -2.62 -20.54 8.33
C THR A 34 -1.19 -21.11 8.25
N LEU A 35 -1.04 -22.36 8.69
CA LEU A 35 0.25 -23.07 8.66
C LEU A 35 0.81 -23.16 7.24
N SER A 36 -0.05 -23.25 6.22
CA SER A 36 0.36 -23.26 4.82
C SER A 36 1.01 -21.94 4.39
N GLN A 37 0.50 -20.78 4.84
CA GLN A 37 1.10 -19.48 4.54
C GLN A 37 2.42 -19.28 5.27
N SER A 38 2.47 -19.61 6.56
CA SER A 38 3.71 -19.55 7.33
C SER A 38 4.80 -20.45 6.74
N TRP A 39 4.43 -21.66 6.32
CA TRP A 39 5.33 -22.61 5.67
C TRP A 39 5.77 -22.16 4.27
N PHE A 40 4.88 -21.53 3.50
CA PHE A 40 5.21 -20.95 2.20
C PHE A 40 6.28 -19.86 2.32
N TYR A 41 6.09 -18.88 3.19
CA TYR A 41 7.07 -17.80 3.41
C TYR A 41 8.40 -18.35 3.92
N PHE A 42 8.36 -19.32 4.84
CA PHE A 42 9.57 -19.99 5.32
C PHE A 42 10.33 -20.68 4.18
N LYS A 43 9.63 -21.47 3.35
CA LYS A 43 10.24 -22.18 2.21
C LYS A 43 10.78 -21.22 1.16
N TYR A 44 10.08 -20.10 0.91
CA TYR A 44 10.51 -19.08 -0.02
C TYR A 44 11.77 -18.36 0.46
N LEU A 45 11.78 -17.87 1.71
CA LEU A 45 12.96 -17.25 2.32
C LEU A 45 14.14 -18.22 2.36
N PHE A 46 13.92 -19.48 2.74
CA PHE A 46 14.95 -20.51 2.72
C PHE A 46 15.52 -20.71 1.30
N GLY A 47 14.66 -20.85 0.28
CA GLY A 47 15.11 -20.96 -1.12
C GLY A 47 15.88 -19.74 -1.60
N PHE A 48 15.44 -18.54 -1.25
CA PHE A 48 16.13 -17.31 -1.61
C PHE A 48 17.54 -17.25 -1.00
N TYR A 49 17.67 -17.46 0.32
CA TYR A 49 18.97 -17.34 1.01
C TYR A 49 19.94 -18.48 0.73
N PHE A 50 19.45 -19.71 0.55
CA PHE A 50 20.32 -20.89 0.43
C PHE A 50 20.54 -21.38 -1.00
N THR A 51 19.62 -21.09 -1.92
CA THR A 51 19.73 -21.54 -3.32
C THR A 51 19.64 -20.40 -4.35
N GLY A 52 19.54 -19.14 -3.90
CA GLY A 52 19.41 -17.98 -4.79
C GLY A 52 18.08 -17.96 -5.55
N LYS A 53 17.08 -18.74 -5.09
CA LYS A 53 15.81 -18.90 -5.79
C LYS A 53 15.01 -17.59 -5.75
N THR A 54 14.66 -17.07 -6.91
CA THR A 54 13.84 -15.86 -7.08
C THR A 54 12.35 -16.19 -7.07
N TRP A 55 11.51 -15.15 -7.00
CA TRP A 55 10.06 -15.27 -7.11
C TRP A 55 9.68 -15.97 -8.43
N SER A 56 8.81 -16.98 -8.35
CA SER A 56 8.47 -17.86 -9.48
C SER A 56 6.98 -17.82 -9.80
N THR A 57 6.58 -18.21 -11.01
CA THR A 57 5.16 -18.31 -11.42
C THR A 57 4.33 -19.20 -10.49
N SER A 58 4.92 -20.22 -9.88
CA SER A 58 4.26 -21.05 -8.87
C SER A 58 4.04 -20.34 -7.53
N ALA A 59 4.88 -19.34 -7.20
CA ALA A 59 4.67 -18.44 -6.07
C ALA A 59 3.53 -17.46 -6.37
N ASP A 60 3.45 -16.94 -7.59
CA ASP A 60 2.30 -16.12 -8.05
C ASP A 60 0.99 -16.89 -7.91
N ALA A 61 0.93 -18.11 -8.46
CA ALA A 61 -0.25 -18.96 -8.35
C ALA A 61 -0.66 -19.24 -6.90
N HIS A 62 0.31 -19.52 -6.02
CA HIS A 62 0.06 -19.73 -4.59
C HIS A 62 -0.47 -18.48 -3.87
N MET A 63 -0.06 -17.28 -4.30
CA MET A 63 -0.46 -16.01 -3.69
C MET A 63 -1.69 -15.36 -4.32
N SER A 64 -2.14 -15.86 -5.47
CA SER A 64 -3.25 -15.29 -6.23
C SER A 64 -4.59 -15.30 -5.49
N ASP A 65 -4.82 -16.28 -4.62
CA ASP A 65 -6.02 -16.43 -3.81
C ASP A 65 -5.81 -15.99 -2.34
N LYS A 66 -4.64 -15.44 -2.01
CA LYS A 66 -4.25 -15.09 -0.63
C LYS A 66 -4.53 -13.64 -0.30
N PHE A 67 -5.51 -13.43 0.56
CA PHE A 67 -5.82 -12.16 1.18
C PHE A 67 -4.75 -11.82 2.22
N VAL A 68 -3.75 -11.06 1.78
CA VAL A 68 -2.71 -10.47 2.62
C VAL A 68 -2.85 -8.97 2.50
N ALA A 69 -3.59 -8.38 3.44
CA ALA A 69 -3.78 -6.95 3.57
C ALA A 69 -2.64 -6.34 4.39
N LEU A 70 -2.32 -5.08 4.10
CA LEU A 70 -1.48 -4.28 4.98
C LEU A 70 -2.08 -4.26 6.39
N GLU A 71 -1.27 -4.46 7.42
CA GLU A 71 -1.74 -4.54 8.80
C GLU A 71 -2.51 -3.27 9.21
N GLN A 72 -3.55 -3.46 10.03
CA GLN A 72 -4.47 -2.38 10.38
C GLN A 72 -3.77 -1.18 11.04
N ASP A 73 -2.77 -1.42 11.89
CA ASP A 73 -2.01 -0.37 12.57
C ASP A 73 -1.16 0.48 11.60
N LYS A 74 -0.57 -0.13 10.57
CA LYS A 74 0.11 0.57 9.48
C LYS A 74 -0.88 1.35 8.62
N CYS A 75 -2.05 0.80 8.33
CA CYS A 75 -3.12 1.50 7.61
C CYS A 75 -3.56 2.77 8.34
N LEU A 76 -3.74 2.70 9.66
CA LEU A 76 -4.10 3.84 10.51
C LEU A 76 -3.00 4.90 10.53
N PHE A 77 -1.74 4.49 10.62
CA PHE A 77 -0.60 5.42 10.52
C PHE A 77 -0.56 6.14 9.17
N MET A 78 -0.69 5.40 8.07
CA MET A 78 -0.76 5.94 6.71
C MET A 78 -1.91 6.93 6.54
N TYR A 79 -3.11 6.59 7.05
CA TYR A 79 -4.26 7.49 7.07
C TYR A 79 -3.91 8.81 7.76
N LEU A 80 -3.39 8.76 8.99
CA LEU A 80 -3.04 9.96 9.76
C LEU A 80 -1.95 10.80 9.07
N ILE A 81 -0.95 10.18 8.45
CA ILE A 81 0.05 10.89 7.66
C ILE A 81 -0.61 11.62 6.48
N ALA A 82 -1.44 10.94 5.70
CA ALA A 82 -2.15 11.54 4.57
C ALA A 82 -3.07 12.71 5.01
N ARG A 83 -3.73 12.59 6.17
CA ARG A 83 -4.49 13.68 6.79
C ARG A 83 -3.57 14.86 7.18
N SER A 84 -2.45 14.58 7.83
CA SER A 84 -1.53 15.60 8.36
C SER A 84 -0.94 16.51 7.29
N ILE A 85 -0.65 15.97 6.10
CA ILE A 85 -0.04 16.72 4.99
C ILE A 85 -1.07 17.25 3.98
N ASN A 86 -2.36 17.11 4.26
CA ASN A 86 -3.45 17.40 3.32
C ASN A 86 -3.20 16.73 1.96
N ALA A 87 -2.90 15.43 1.97
CA ALA A 87 -2.67 14.64 0.77
C ALA A 87 -3.93 14.60 -0.10
N LYS A 88 -3.77 14.89 -1.39
CA LYS A 88 -4.87 14.95 -2.37
C LYS A 88 -4.65 14.01 -3.54
N ASN A 89 -3.40 13.72 -3.88
CA ASN A 89 -3.05 12.78 -4.93
C ASN A 89 -2.11 11.75 -4.32
N ILE A 90 -2.52 10.49 -4.38
CA ILE A 90 -1.76 9.36 -3.84
C ILE A 90 -1.66 8.30 -4.94
N VAL A 91 -0.51 7.66 -5.06
CA VAL A 91 -0.32 6.48 -5.91
C VAL A 91 -0.05 5.30 -4.99
N GLU A 92 -0.79 4.21 -5.18
CA GLU A 92 -0.60 2.94 -4.49
C GLU A 92 -0.09 1.90 -5.49
N ALA A 93 1.10 1.37 -5.22
CA ALA A 93 1.73 0.29 -5.98
C ALA A 93 1.50 -1.04 -5.26
N GLY A 94 0.55 -1.84 -5.75
CA GLY A 94 0.17 -3.11 -5.13
C GLY A 94 -1.09 -2.99 -4.26
N THR A 95 -2.24 -2.89 -4.92
CA THR A 95 -3.54 -2.72 -4.26
C THR A 95 -4.10 -4.00 -3.62
N SER A 96 -3.76 -5.17 -4.16
CA SER A 96 -4.28 -6.46 -3.71
C SER A 96 -5.82 -6.43 -3.66
N PHE A 97 -6.42 -6.86 -2.55
CA PHE A 97 -7.86 -6.83 -2.32
C PHE A 97 -8.41 -5.45 -1.88
N GLY A 98 -7.59 -4.40 -1.94
CA GLY A 98 -8.03 -3.01 -1.82
C GLY A 98 -8.23 -2.46 -0.41
N VAL A 99 -7.76 -3.15 0.64
CA VAL A 99 -7.99 -2.73 2.04
C VAL A 99 -7.24 -1.44 2.38
N SER A 100 -5.94 -1.36 2.12
CA SER A 100 -5.13 -0.15 2.32
C SER A 100 -5.66 1.03 1.50
N THR A 101 -6.11 0.76 0.27
CA THR A 101 -6.69 1.76 -0.63
C THR A 101 -7.88 2.47 0.01
N MET A 102 -8.69 1.79 0.82
CA MET A 102 -9.82 2.43 1.51
C MET A 102 -9.36 3.50 2.50
N TYR A 103 -8.29 3.24 3.25
CA TYR A 103 -7.71 4.23 4.17
C TYR A 103 -7.17 5.44 3.40
N LEU A 104 -6.49 5.20 2.29
CA LEU A 104 -5.99 6.27 1.41
C LEU A 104 -7.13 7.11 0.83
N ALA A 105 -8.18 6.45 0.34
CA ALA A 105 -9.35 7.08 -0.26
C ALA A 105 -10.13 7.93 0.75
N LEU A 106 -10.34 7.41 1.96
CA LEU A 106 -10.93 8.18 3.06
C LEU A 106 -10.12 9.46 3.35
N ALA A 107 -8.80 9.33 3.48
CA ALA A 107 -7.95 10.49 3.77
C ALA A 107 -8.04 11.56 2.67
N VAL A 108 -7.91 11.15 1.40
CA VAL A 108 -8.01 12.02 0.23
C VAL A 108 -9.40 12.67 0.15
N GLY A 109 -10.46 11.88 0.29
CA GLY A 109 -11.83 12.35 0.19
C GLY A 109 -12.16 13.40 1.23
N GLN A 110 -11.84 13.16 2.50
CA GLN A 110 -12.16 14.16 3.52
C GLN A 110 -11.22 15.37 3.48
N ASN A 111 -9.99 15.24 2.94
CA ASN A 111 -9.10 16.38 2.67
C ASN A 111 -9.68 17.27 1.57
N VAL A 112 -10.15 16.66 0.48
CA VAL A 112 -10.81 17.37 -0.63
C VAL A 112 -12.11 18.02 -0.16
N ASN A 113 -12.95 17.32 0.59
CA ASN A 113 -14.22 17.86 1.09
C ASN A 113 -14.00 19.03 2.06
N ALA A 114 -13.01 18.93 2.96
CA ALA A 114 -12.68 20.02 3.89
C ALA A 114 -12.20 21.29 3.17
N MET A 115 -11.50 21.14 2.06
CA MET A 115 -11.07 22.24 1.20
C MET A 115 -12.26 22.82 0.40
N ARG A 116 -13.10 21.98 -0.20
CA ARG A 116 -14.31 22.41 -0.92
C ARG A 116 -15.27 23.19 -0.03
N ALA A 117 -15.37 22.83 1.25
CA ALA A 117 -16.15 23.59 2.24
C ALA A 117 -15.63 25.02 2.48
N ARG A 118 -14.40 25.33 2.04
CA ARG A 118 -13.80 26.67 2.07
C ARG A 118 -13.87 27.39 0.72
N ASP A 119 -14.69 26.89 -0.20
CA ASP A 119 -14.85 27.36 -1.58
C ASP A 119 -13.59 27.17 -2.46
N ASP A 120 -12.70 26.24 -2.08
CA ASP A 120 -11.55 25.88 -2.91
C ASP A 120 -11.96 24.91 -4.03
N LYS A 121 -11.62 25.27 -5.28
CA LYS A 121 -11.74 24.36 -6.43
C LYS A 121 -10.60 23.35 -6.42
N VAL A 122 -10.81 22.23 -5.72
CA VAL A 122 -9.83 21.17 -5.58
C VAL A 122 -10.37 19.79 -5.98
N ALA A 123 -9.51 19.02 -6.63
CA ALA A 123 -9.70 17.61 -6.93
C ALA A 123 -8.67 16.78 -6.15
N GLY A 124 -8.98 15.51 -5.96
CA GLY A 124 -8.07 14.55 -5.37
C GLY A 124 -8.45 13.13 -5.75
N ARG A 125 -7.46 12.25 -5.73
CA ARG A 125 -7.60 10.87 -6.15
C ARG A 125 -6.51 9.98 -5.60
N VAL A 126 -6.85 8.72 -5.38
CA VAL A 126 -5.93 7.59 -5.20
C VAL A 126 -5.84 6.86 -6.53
N ILE A 127 -4.64 6.78 -7.11
CA ILE A 127 -4.34 5.93 -8.26
C ILE A 127 -3.87 4.60 -7.69
N ALA A 128 -4.77 3.63 -7.67
CA ALA A 128 -4.53 2.25 -7.28
C ALA A 128 -4.04 1.44 -8.48
N THR A 129 -3.12 0.51 -8.27
CA THR A 129 -2.59 -0.36 -9.33
C THR A 129 -2.61 -1.81 -8.89
N GLU A 130 -3.19 -2.67 -9.73
CA GLU A 130 -3.27 -4.11 -9.47
C GLU A 130 -3.03 -4.90 -10.76
N TRP A 131 -2.13 -5.88 -10.68
CA TRP A 131 -1.79 -6.76 -11.78
C TRP A 131 -2.85 -7.84 -11.99
N GLU A 132 -3.33 -8.45 -10.91
CA GLU A 132 -4.19 -9.62 -10.96
C GLU A 132 -5.66 -9.22 -11.08
N SER A 133 -6.28 -9.47 -12.24
CA SER A 133 -7.68 -9.16 -12.51
C SER A 133 -8.66 -9.68 -11.45
N SER A 134 -8.42 -10.88 -10.90
CA SER A 134 -9.26 -11.47 -9.85
C SER A 134 -9.20 -10.68 -8.54
N LYS A 135 -8.02 -10.14 -8.18
CA LYS A 135 -7.84 -9.27 -7.01
C LYS A 135 -8.43 -7.90 -7.26
N ALA A 136 -8.18 -7.33 -8.44
CA ALA A 136 -8.79 -6.08 -8.90
C ALA A 136 -10.32 -6.13 -8.82
N GLU A 137 -10.95 -7.22 -9.27
CA GLU A 137 -12.41 -7.40 -9.18
C GLU A 137 -12.89 -7.46 -7.73
N ARG A 138 -12.19 -8.19 -6.86
CA ARG A 138 -12.53 -8.25 -5.43
C ARG A 138 -12.32 -6.90 -4.73
N ALA A 139 -11.28 -6.15 -5.08
CA ALA A 139 -11.04 -4.81 -4.58
C ALA A 139 -12.19 -3.87 -4.96
N ARG A 140 -12.62 -3.87 -6.22
CA ARG A 140 -13.80 -3.09 -6.67
C ARG A 140 -15.06 -3.45 -5.87
N LYS A 141 -15.31 -4.74 -5.60
CA LYS A 141 -16.44 -5.18 -4.77
C LYS A 141 -16.36 -4.62 -3.35
N HIS A 142 -15.19 -4.68 -2.71
CA HIS A 142 -15.00 -4.10 -1.38
C HIS A 142 -15.20 -2.59 -1.36
N TRP A 143 -14.71 -1.85 -2.37
CA TRP A 143 -14.90 -0.40 -2.43
C TRP A 143 -16.36 -0.02 -2.68
N SER A 144 -17.07 -0.77 -3.52
CA SER A 144 -18.50 -0.57 -3.73
C SER A 144 -19.31 -0.84 -2.45
N GLU A 145 -18.94 -1.86 -1.67
CA GLU A 145 -19.52 -2.11 -0.34
C GLU A 145 -19.22 -0.96 0.65
N ALA A 146 -18.03 -0.36 0.57
CA ALA A 146 -17.65 0.79 1.36
C ALA A 146 -18.46 2.06 1.00
N GLY A 147 -18.83 2.21 -0.28
CA GLY A 147 -19.70 3.26 -0.80
C GLY A 147 -19.04 4.63 -1.00
N GLU A 148 -19.86 5.68 -1.07
CA GLU A 148 -19.49 7.07 -1.46
C GLU A 148 -18.36 7.72 -0.63
N GLU A 149 -18.11 7.26 0.59
CA GLU A 149 -16.99 7.75 1.41
C GLU A 149 -15.62 7.33 0.85
N VAL A 150 -15.59 6.27 0.03
CA VAL A 150 -14.39 5.57 -0.41
C VAL A 150 -14.30 5.49 -1.93
N GLU A 151 -15.27 4.86 -2.57
CA GLU A 151 -15.21 4.48 -3.99
C GLU A 151 -14.95 5.64 -4.96
N PRO A 152 -15.58 6.83 -4.83
CA PRO A 152 -15.41 7.92 -5.79
C PRO A 152 -13.99 8.49 -5.86
N TRP A 153 -13.16 8.22 -4.84
CA TRP A 153 -11.81 8.75 -4.74
C TRP A 153 -10.76 7.84 -5.37
N ILE A 154 -11.15 6.70 -5.91
CA ILE A 154 -10.22 5.66 -6.40
C ILE A 154 -10.29 5.59 -7.92
N GLU A 155 -9.13 5.72 -8.57
CA GLU A 155 -8.93 5.22 -9.93
C GLU A 155 -8.09 3.94 -9.84
N LEU A 156 -8.69 2.80 -10.16
CA LEU A 156 -7.96 1.55 -10.30
C LEU A 156 -7.45 1.38 -11.73
N ARG A 157 -6.14 1.24 -11.87
CA ARG A 157 -5.48 0.81 -13.10
C ARG A 157 -5.13 -0.66 -12.99
N GLU A 158 -5.79 -1.46 -13.80
CA GLU A 158 -5.60 -2.90 -13.84
C GLU A 158 -4.58 -3.26 -14.92
N GLY A 159 -3.70 -4.21 -14.63
CA GLY A 159 -2.64 -4.66 -15.51
C GLY A 159 -1.27 -4.30 -14.98
N ASP A 160 -0.28 -4.31 -15.87
CA ASP A 160 1.10 -4.05 -15.50
C ASP A 160 1.26 -2.67 -14.87
N LEU A 161 1.84 -2.58 -13.66
CA LEU A 161 2.17 -1.28 -13.05
C LEU A 161 3.05 -0.44 -13.98
N ARG A 162 3.88 -1.10 -14.81
CA ARG A 162 4.67 -0.49 -15.86
C ARG A 162 3.71 0.02 -16.92
N GLU A 163 2.99 -0.79 -17.67
CA GLU A 163 2.10 -0.27 -18.72
C GLU A 163 1.02 0.73 -18.22
N THR A 164 0.55 0.58 -16.98
CA THR A 164 -0.44 1.47 -16.35
C THR A 164 0.14 2.77 -15.76
N LEU A 165 1.47 2.87 -15.57
CA LEU A 165 2.17 4.10 -15.15
C LEU A 165 3.22 4.62 -16.18
N SER A 166 3.92 3.74 -16.92
CA SER A 166 4.64 3.85 -18.24
C SER A 166 5.28 2.51 -18.75
N GLU A 167 5.31 2.23 -20.07
CA GLU A 167 5.83 1.00 -20.73
C GLU A 167 7.26 0.53 -20.31
N GLU A 168 7.44 -0.79 -20.07
CA GLU A 168 8.68 -1.62 -19.94
C GLU A 168 9.18 -2.15 -18.55
N ALA A 169 9.50 -3.47 -18.53
CA ALA A 169 10.37 -4.34 -17.66
C ALA A 169 10.10 -4.73 -16.16
N TRP A 170 9.94 -6.05 -15.87
CA TRP A 170 9.55 -6.71 -14.60
C TRP A 170 10.74 -7.01 -13.68
N ILE A 171 10.87 -6.35 -12.51
CA ILE A 171 11.82 -6.65 -11.39
C ILE A 171 11.21 -6.04 -10.07
N PRO A 172 11.71 -6.25 -8.82
CA PRO A 172 11.02 -5.89 -7.56
C PRO A 172 10.40 -4.49 -7.59
N MET A 173 9.06 -4.44 -7.50
CA MET A 173 8.24 -3.32 -7.95
C MET A 173 8.53 -1.95 -7.29
N ALA A 174 9.15 -1.93 -6.11
CA ALA A 174 9.31 -0.71 -5.33
C ALA A 174 10.20 0.35 -6.01
N LEU A 175 11.34 -0.05 -6.58
CA LEU A 175 12.25 0.89 -7.24
C LEU A 175 11.69 1.39 -8.59
N PRO A 176 11.26 0.52 -9.52
CA PRO A 176 10.66 0.98 -10.77
C PRO A 176 9.43 1.88 -10.54
N ALA A 177 8.55 1.54 -9.59
CA ALA A 177 7.42 2.38 -9.24
C ALA A 177 7.87 3.77 -8.74
N LEU A 178 8.88 3.82 -7.87
CA LEU A 178 9.44 5.07 -7.39
C LEU A 178 10.03 5.90 -8.53
N GLU A 179 10.78 5.29 -9.44
CA GLU A 179 11.40 6.00 -10.57
C GLU A 179 10.37 6.60 -11.53
N ILE A 180 9.28 5.88 -11.84
CA ILE A 180 8.17 6.38 -12.67
C ILE A 180 7.48 7.59 -12.02
N ILE A 181 7.33 7.57 -10.69
CA ILE A 181 6.62 8.62 -9.94
C ILE A 181 7.52 9.79 -9.58
N LYS A 182 8.83 9.57 -9.41
CA LYS A 182 9.81 10.58 -8.93
C LYS A 182 9.72 11.93 -9.65
N PRO A 183 9.59 12.02 -10.99
CA PRO A 183 9.46 13.31 -11.68
C PRO A 183 8.23 14.13 -11.28
N ARG A 184 7.21 13.50 -10.70
CA ARG A 184 5.96 14.14 -10.25
C ARG A 184 5.94 14.39 -8.74
N LEU A 185 6.97 13.99 -8.00
CA LEU A 185 7.06 14.22 -6.57
C LEU A 185 7.38 15.69 -6.28
N LYS A 186 6.57 16.30 -5.41
CA LYS A 186 6.89 17.60 -4.79
C LYS A 186 7.93 17.42 -3.68
N ARG A 187 8.70 18.46 -3.38
CA ARG A 187 9.48 18.53 -2.13
C ARG A 187 8.55 18.26 -0.92
N GLY A 188 8.98 17.40 -0.03
CA GLY A 188 8.20 16.94 1.13
C GLY A 188 7.18 15.84 0.80
N ALA A 189 7.17 15.28 -0.42
CA ALA A 189 6.38 14.09 -0.69
C ALA A 189 6.83 12.93 0.20
N ILE A 190 5.86 12.20 0.74
CA ILE A 190 6.08 11.05 1.62
C ILE A 190 5.86 9.77 0.81
N ILE A 191 6.80 8.83 0.92
CA ILE A 191 6.71 7.49 0.38
C ILE A 191 6.76 6.52 1.56
N LEU A 192 5.86 5.54 1.57
CA LEU A 192 5.84 4.45 2.54
C LEU A 192 6.07 3.14 1.79
N ALA A 193 7.06 2.37 2.22
CA ALA A 193 7.33 1.04 1.65
C ALA A 193 7.22 -0.02 2.74
N ASP A 194 6.35 -1.01 2.53
CA ASP A 194 6.08 -2.03 3.53
C ASP A 194 7.04 -3.23 3.47
N ASN A 195 7.17 -3.92 4.59
CA ASN A 195 7.97 -5.13 4.77
C ASN A 195 9.49 -4.96 4.52
N THR A 196 10.02 -3.74 4.50
CA THR A 196 11.44 -3.47 4.16
C THR A 196 12.43 -4.13 5.12
N LYS A 197 12.01 -4.45 6.36
CA LYS A 197 12.85 -5.20 7.31
C LYS A 197 12.81 -6.70 7.04
N MET A 198 11.62 -7.28 6.84
CA MET A 198 11.45 -8.71 6.56
C MET A 198 11.99 -9.11 5.19
N ALA A 199 11.75 -8.29 4.18
CA ALA A 199 12.14 -8.51 2.79
C ALA A 199 13.40 -7.74 2.39
N LYS A 200 14.25 -7.35 3.36
CA LYS A 200 15.40 -6.46 3.15
C LYS A 200 16.27 -6.83 1.94
N ALA A 201 16.53 -8.12 1.75
CA ALA A 201 17.35 -8.58 0.63
C ALA A 201 16.67 -8.40 -0.74
N LEU A 202 15.34 -8.53 -0.81
CA LEU A 202 14.56 -8.27 -2.04
C LEU A 202 14.46 -6.77 -2.33
N TYR A 203 14.52 -5.95 -1.29
CA TYR A 203 14.51 -4.49 -1.38
C TYR A 203 15.91 -3.88 -1.59
N LYS A 204 16.97 -4.68 -1.80
CA LYS A 204 18.35 -4.17 -1.82
C LYS A 204 18.53 -2.98 -2.76
N GLU A 205 18.11 -3.11 -4.02
CA GLU A 205 18.28 -2.04 -5.02
C GLU A 205 17.48 -0.78 -4.66
N PHE A 206 16.24 -0.96 -4.19
CA PHE A 206 15.40 0.14 -3.70
C PHE A 206 16.05 0.86 -2.51
N LEU A 207 16.55 0.12 -1.53
CA LEU A 207 17.21 0.67 -0.34
C LEU A 207 18.51 1.38 -0.71
N ASP A 208 19.34 0.79 -1.57
CA ASP A 208 20.56 1.42 -2.06
C ASP A 208 20.24 2.74 -2.78
N TYR A 209 19.18 2.77 -3.58
CA TYR A 209 18.74 3.97 -4.30
C TYR A 209 18.29 5.10 -3.36
N ILE A 210 17.41 4.81 -2.39
CA ILE A 210 16.90 5.84 -1.46
C ILE A 210 17.93 6.28 -0.43
N HIS A 211 18.95 5.45 -0.15
CA HIS A 211 20.04 5.80 0.77
C HIS A 211 21.16 6.60 0.09
N ASP A 212 21.28 6.59 -1.24
CA ASP A 212 22.20 7.49 -1.94
C ASP A 212 21.70 8.95 -1.80
N PRO A 213 22.45 9.83 -1.11
CA PRO A 213 22.05 11.22 -0.92
C PRO A 213 21.83 11.99 -2.23
N LYS A 214 22.45 11.56 -3.34
CA LYS A 214 22.27 12.18 -4.67
C LYS A 214 20.85 12.04 -5.20
N ASN A 215 20.08 11.07 -4.70
CA ASN A 215 18.71 10.83 -5.14
C ASN A 215 17.68 11.70 -4.41
N GLY A 216 18.09 12.47 -3.40
CA GLY A 216 17.24 13.47 -2.74
C GLY A 216 16.24 12.89 -1.73
N PHE A 217 16.54 11.74 -1.12
CA PHE A 217 15.66 11.11 -0.13
C PHE A 217 16.24 11.17 1.29
N LYS A 218 15.35 11.28 2.28
CA LYS A 218 15.65 11.07 3.70
C LYS A 218 14.75 9.96 4.22
N THR A 219 15.31 8.98 4.91
CA THR A 219 14.59 7.75 5.25
C THR A 219 14.80 7.35 6.70
N THR A 220 13.82 6.65 7.26
CA THR A 220 13.94 5.90 8.52
C THR A 220 12.96 4.74 8.51
N THR A 221 13.35 3.61 9.11
CA THR A 221 12.43 2.50 9.32
C THR A 221 11.62 2.73 10.59
N THR A 222 10.29 2.66 10.49
CA THR A 222 9.39 2.73 11.65
C THR A 222 9.34 1.40 12.41
N ALA A 223 8.87 1.42 13.66
CA ALA A 223 8.97 0.29 14.60
C ALA A 223 7.90 -0.81 14.41
N TYR A 224 7.45 -1.08 13.19
CA TYR A 224 6.54 -2.20 12.90
C TYR A 224 7.32 -3.51 12.70
N SER A 225 6.71 -4.65 13.08
CA SER A 225 7.37 -5.97 13.08
C SER A 225 7.97 -6.35 11.71
N GLY A 226 7.23 -6.09 10.63
CA GLY A 226 7.68 -6.31 9.25
C GLY A 226 8.60 -5.23 8.68
N GLY A 227 8.72 -4.10 9.37
CA GLY A 227 9.28 -2.86 8.85
C GLY A 227 8.28 -2.11 7.97
N LEU A 228 8.30 -0.78 8.09
CA LEU A 228 7.63 0.15 7.19
C LEU A 228 8.59 1.33 7.04
N GLU A 229 9.22 1.44 5.87
CA GLU A 229 10.17 2.51 5.58
C GLU A 229 9.42 3.81 5.32
N MET A 230 9.72 4.83 6.12
CA MET A 230 9.24 6.18 5.91
C MET A 230 10.29 6.98 5.16
N ILE A 231 9.91 7.51 4.01
CA ILE A 231 10.81 8.18 3.08
C ILE A 231 10.22 9.55 2.76
N VAL A 232 11.05 10.59 2.81
CA VAL A 232 10.67 11.95 2.44
C VAL A 232 11.55 12.42 1.30
N TYR A 233 10.94 12.87 0.21
CA TYR A 233 11.64 13.45 -0.93
C TYR A 233 12.03 14.91 -0.63
N LEU A 234 13.32 15.15 -0.47
CA LEU A 234 13.96 16.44 -0.21
C LEU A 234 15.11 16.65 -1.21
N PRO A 235 14.79 16.94 -2.50
CA PRO A 235 15.78 17.23 -3.51
C PRO A 235 16.52 18.54 -3.23
#